data_AF-A0A016WKH7-F1
#
_entry.id   AF-A0A016WKH7-F1
#
_cell.length_a   1.000
_cell.length_b   1.000
_cell.length_c   1.000
_cell.angle_alpha   90.00
_cell.angle_beta   90.00
_cell.angle_gamma   90.00
#
_symmetry.space_group_name_H-M   'P 1'
#
loop_
_entity.id
_entity.type
_entity.pdbx_description
1 polymer ?
#
loop_
_entity_poly.entity_id
_entity_poly.type
_entity_poly.pdbx_seq_one_letter_code
_entity_poly.pdbx_strand_id
1 'polypeptide(L)'
;MTTCLKDKDGLPKTARTDIERIVTDFYTNLYRSTTVASRCPSPTEERPPPILTSEVRNSIHSLKKGTAPGSNGITADLLRVGGYTMHKLLVDHFNCYLETGTIPNQWKCSKTLLISKKGDKEDIGNYQSHCCPSRTNCSRRSY
;
A
#
# COMPACT_ATOMS: atom_id res chain seq x y z
N MET A 1 -23.20 13.66 3.14
CA MET A 1 -22.19 14.71 3.40
C MET A 1 -21.56 15.07 2.06
N THR A 2 -21.86 16.25 1.53
CA THR A 2 -21.21 16.78 0.33
C THR A 2 -19.83 17.29 0.74
N THR A 3 -18.77 16.60 0.32
CA THR A 3 -17.39 17.06 0.48
C THR A 3 -17.11 18.15 -0.56
N CYS A 4 -16.67 19.33 -0.14
CA CYS A 4 -16.16 20.40 -1.00
C CYS A 4 -14.66 20.54 -0.76
N LEU A 5 -13.88 20.80 -1.82
CA LEU A 5 -12.46 21.15 -1.72
C LEU A 5 -12.16 22.41 -2.52
N LYS A 6 -11.29 23.28 -2.01
CA LYS A 6 -10.78 24.45 -2.73
C LYS A 6 -9.72 24.03 -3.74
N ASP A 7 -9.84 24.55 -4.95
CA ASP A 7 -8.80 24.44 -5.98
C ASP A 7 -7.63 25.42 -5.67
N LYS A 8 -6.57 25.41 -6.48
CA LYS A 8 -5.40 26.29 -6.35
C LYS A 8 -5.77 27.78 -6.37
N ASP A 9 -6.86 28.13 -7.06
CA ASP A 9 -7.40 29.49 -7.14
C ASP A 9 -8.32 29.85 -5.95
N GLY A 10 -8.45 28.96 -4.96
CA GLY A 10 -9.30 29.17 -3.78
C GLY A 10 -10.80 28.92 -4.03
N LEU A 11 -11.18 28.53 -5.24
CA LEU A 11 -12.58 28.27 -5.60
C LEU A 11 -13.05 26.90 -5.09
N PRO A 12 -14.18 26.82 -4.37
CA PRO A 12 -14.71 25.55 -3.88
C PRO A 12 -15.25 24.71 -5.04
N LYS A 13 -14.88 23.44 -5.06
CA LYS A 13 -15.36 22.41 -5.98
C LYS A 13 -16.11 21.32 -5.21
N THR A 14 -17.27 20.95 -5.73
CA THR A 14 -18.16 19.94 -5.14
C THR A 14 -18.33 18.71 -6.03
N ALA A 15 -18.05 18.85 -7.33
CA ALA A 15 -18.10 17.74 -8.27
C ALA A 15 -17.01 16.72 -7.96
N ARG A 16 -17.38 15.44 -7.95
CA ARG A 16 -16.46 14.34 -7.62
C ARG A 16 -15.20 14.33 -8.50
N THR A 17 -15.37 14.55 -9.79
CA THR A 17 -14.25 14.59 -10.76
C THR A 17 -13.27 15.72 -10.46
N ASP A 18 -13.77 16.88 -10.04
CA ASP A 18 -12.92 18.01 -9.67
C ASP A 18 -12.17 17.73 -8.36
N ILE A 19 -12.85 17.14 -7.38
CA ILE A 19 -12.25 16.72 -6.10
C ILE A 19 -11.14 15.68 -6.35
N GLU A 20 -11.41 14.65 -7.15
CA GLU A 20 -10.42 13.63 -7.52
C GLU A 20 -9.21 14.25 -8.21
N ARG A 21 -9.42 15.24 -9.09
CA ARG A 21 -8.34 16.00 -9.75
C ARG A 21 -7.51 16.81 -8.75
N ILE A 22 -8.15 17.59 -7.87
CA ILE A 22 -7.46 18.38 -6.82
C ILE A 22 -6.58 17.47 -5.95
N VAL A 23 -7.14 16.35 -5.48
CA VAL A 23 -6.44 15.36 -4.65
C VAL A 23 -5.26 14.75 -5.41
N THR A 24 -5.48 14.33 -6.65
CA THR A 24 -4.45 13.68 -7.47
C THR A 24 -3.31 14.64 -7.73
N ASP A 25 -3.59 15.87 -8.15
CA ASP A 25 -2.58 16.88 -8.41
C ASP A 25 -1.78 17.22 -7.15
N PHE A 26 -2.45 17.39 -6.01
CA PHE A 26 -1.79 17.71 -4.75
C PHE A 26 -0.80 16.62 -4.34
N TYR A 27 -1.25 15.37 -4.22
CA TYR A 27 -0.38 14.27 -3.78
C TYR A 27 0.64 13.84 -4.83
N THR A 28 0.33 13.94 -6.12
CA THR A 28 1.32 13.71 -7.18
C THR A 28 2.47 14.69 -7.08
N ASN A 29 2.19 15.97 -6.83
CA ASN A 29 3.24 16.97 -6.62
C ASN A 29 3.96 16.77 -5.27
N LEU A 30 3.24 16.44 -4.20
CA LEU A 30 3.81 16.19 -2.87
C LEU A 30 4.82 15.03 -2.88
N TYR A 31 4.51 13.94 -3.59
CA TYR A 31 5.36 12.76 -3.69
C TYR A 31 6.26 12.76 -4.94
N ARG A 32 6.27 13.84 -5.72
CA ARG A 32 7.16 13.96 -6.87
C ARG A 32 8.60 14.02 -6.35
N SER A 33 9.40 13.02 -6.70
CA SER A 33 10.83 13.05 -6.40
C SER A 33 11.49 14.17 -7.19
N THR A 34 11.88 15.25 -6.51
CA THR A 34 12.66 16.37 -7.06
C THR A 34 14.15 16.23 -6.79
N THR A 35 14.53 15.27 -5.95
CA THR A 35 15.92 14.97 -5.64
C THR A 35 16.52 14.09 -6.74
N VAL A 36 17.56 14.61 -7.42
CA VAL A 36 18.47 13.76 -8.17
C VAL A 36 19.20 12.93 -7.12
N ALA A 37 18.70 11.73 -6.83
CA ALA A 37 19.42 10.79 -5.99
C ALA A 37 20.75 10.52 -6.70
N SER A 38 21.85 11.06 -6.16
CA SER A 38 23.18 10.65 -6.57
C SER A 38 23.19 9.12 -6.45
N ARG A 39 23.43 8.44 -7.56
CA ARG A 39 23.51 6.98 -7.56
C ARG A 39 24.68 6.64 -6.65
N CYS A 40 24.40 6.31 -5.40
CA CYS A 40 25.38 5.63 -4.57
C CYS A 40 25.90 4.46 -5.40
N PRO A 41 27.23 4.22 -5.47
CA PRO A 41 27.71 2.96 -5.99
C PRO A 41 26.92 1.88 -5.27
N SER A 42 26.16 1.11 -6.04
CA SER A 42 25.32 0.06 -5.51
C SER A 42 26.19 -0.74 -4.55
N PRO A 43 25.81 -0.94 -3.27
CA PRO A 43 26.49 -1.94 -2.47
C PRO A 43 26.52 -3.20 -3.34
N THR A 44 27.72 -3.78 -3.46
CA THR A 44 27.96 -5.05 -4.18
C THR A 44 26.73 -5.91 -4.05
N GLU A 45 26.17 -6.36 -5.18
CA GLU A 45 24.88 -7.04 -5.34
C GLU A 45 24.68 -8.17 -4.30
N GLU A 46 24.43 -7.82 -3.05
CA GLU A 46 24.36 -8.73 -1.92
C GLU A 46 22.93 -9.20 -1.90
N ARG A 47 22.73 -10.41 -2.41
CA ARG A 47 21.42 -11.04 -2.41
C ARG A 47 20.91 -11.10 -0.98
N PRO A 48 19.66 -10.67 -0.73
CA PRO A 48 19.09 -10.81 0.60
C PRO A 48 19.12 -12.29 0.99
N PRO A 49 19.44 -12.62 2.26
CA PRO A 49 19.41 -14.00 2.71
C PRO A 49 18.00 -14.58 2.52
N PRO A 50 17.90 -15.90 2.25
CA PRO A 50 16.62 -16.55 2.08
C PRO A 50 15.83 -16.50 3.40
N ILE A 51 14.52 -16.28 3.28
CA ILE A 51 13.59 -16.32 4.40
C ILE A 51 13.48 -17.76 4.90
N LEU A 52 13.57 -17.94 6.21
CA LEU A 52 13.48 -19.23 6.88
C LEU A 52 12.04 -19.57 7.28
N THR A 53 11.71 -20.86 7.32
CA THR A 53 10.40 -21.33 7.82
C THR A 53 10.16 -20.94 9.27
N SER A 54 11.21 -20.86 10.09
CA SER A 54 11.12 -20.40 11.48
C SER A 54 10.70 -18.93 11.58
N GLU A 55 11.19 -18.07 10.69
CA GLU A 55 10.81 -16.65 10.64
C GLU A 55 9.34 -16.51 10.29
N VAL A 56 8.89 -17.16 9.21
CA VAL A 56 7.47 -17.14 8.79
C VAL A 56 6.57 -17.68 9.88
N ARG A 57 6.95 -18.79 10.52
CA ARG A 57 6.22 -19.34 11.66
C ARG A 57 6.10 -18.32 12.80
N ASN A 58 7.21 -17.70 13.20
CA ASN A 58 7.22 -16.73 14.28
C ASN A 58 6.37 -15.49 13.94
N SER A 59 6.43 -15.01 12.70
CA SER A 59 5.59 -13.91 12.20
C SER A 59 4.11 -14.26 12.23
N ILE A 60 3.72 -15.47 11.82
CA ILE A 60 2.31 -15.92 11.87
C ILE A 60 1.84 -16.05 13.33
N HIS A 61 2.71 -16.52 14.22
CA HIS A 61 2.39 -16.59 15.65
C HIS A 61 2.31 -15.22 16.32
N SER A 62 2.98 -14.18 15.82
CA SER A 62 2.89 -12.82 16.38
C SER A 62 1.64 -12.04 15.91
N LEU A 63 0.93 -12.52 14.88
CA LEU A 63 -0.32 -11.89 14.41
C LEU A 63 -1.41 -11.84 15.51
N LYS A 64 -2.18 -10.74 15.57
CA LYS A 64 -3.30 -10.65 16.52
C LYS A 64 -4.43 -11.63 16.14
N LYS A 65 -4.95 -12.35 17.13
CA LYS A 65 -6.15 -13.20 16.99
C LYS A 65 -7.39 -12.36 16.70
N GLY A 66 -8.36 -12.91 15.99
CA GLY A 66 -9.62 -12.21 15.69
C GLY A 66 -9.45 -10.97 14.78
N THR A 67 -8.35 -10.89 14.03
CA THR A 67 -8.15 -9.84 13.03
C THR A 67 -9.12 -10.07 11.88
N ALA A 68 -9.68 -8.98 11.34
CA ALA A 68 -10.52 -9.03 10.15
C ALA A 68 -9.79 -9.77 9.00
N PRO A 69 -10.49 -10.62 8.23
CA PRO A 69 -9.90 -11.32 7.10
C PRO A 69 -9.28 -10.33 6.10
N GLY A 70 -8.16 -10.74 5.50
CA GLY A 70 -7.57 -10.02 4.38
C GLY A 70 -8.54 -9.88 3.21
N SER A 71 -8.18 -9.10 2.20
CA SER A 71 -9.03 -8.91 1.01
C SER A 71 -9.35 -10.21 0.26
N ASN A 72 -8.53 -11.25 0.46
CA ASN A 72 -8.66 -12.60 -0.08
C ASN A 72 -9.38 -13.59 0.87
N GLY A 73 -9.95 -13.11 1.98
CA GLY A 73 -10.64 -13.95 2.96
C GLY A 73 -9.72 -14.72 3.92
N ILE A 74 -8.39 -14.59 3.77
CA ILE A 74 -7.42 -15.29 4.62
C ILE A 74 -7.31 -14.57 5.97
N THR A 75 -7.59 -15.29 7.05
CA THR A 75 -7.43 -14.80 8.42
C THR A 75 -6.09 -15.24 9.02
N ALA A 76 -5.62 -14.52 10.04
CA ALA A 76 -4.44 -14.93 10.80
C ALA A 76 -4.62 -16.31 11.44
N ASP A 77 -5.84 -16.65 11.85
CA ASP A 77 -6.16 -17.95 12.45
C ASP A 77 -6.11 -19.08 11.41
N LEU A 78 -6.54 -18.83 10.16
CA LEU A 78 -6.39 -19.79 9.07
C LEU A 78 -4.92 -20.12 8.79
N LEU A 79 -4.05 -19.10 8.80
CA LEU A 79 -2.61 -19.29 8.62
C LEU A 79 -1.98 -20.12 9.74
N ARG A 80 -2.46 -19.95 10.98
CA ARG A 80 -2.00 -20.76 12.12
C ARG A 80 -2.45 -22.21 12.06
N VAL A 81 -3.71 -22.45 11.68
CA VAL A 81 -4.25 -23.80 11.52
C VAL A 81 -3.56 -24.55 10.38
N GLY A 82 -3.18 -23.85 9.30
CA GLY A 82 -2.46 -24.45 8.18
C GLY A 82 -1.10 -25.06 8.53
N GLY A 83 -0.53 -24.71 9.69
CA GLY A 83 0.65 -25.37 10.26
C GLY A 83 1.88 -25.34 9.36
N TYR A 84 2.76 -26.33 9.53
CA TYR A 84 4.06 -26.37 8.87
C TYR A 84 3.98 -26.38 7.33
N THR A 85 3.02 -27.12 6.76
CA THR A 85 2.82 -27.19 5.31
C THR A 85 2.52 -25.80 4.72
N MET A 86 1.64 -25.03 5.38
CA MET A 86 1.34 -23.66 4.95
C MET A 86 2.55 -22.74 5.10
N HIS A 87 3.33 -22.88 6.17
CA HIS A 87 4.53 -22.09 6.37
C HIS A 87 5.57 -22.34 5.27
N LYS A 88 5.78 -23.61 4.88
CA LYS A 88 6.71 -23.97 3.81
C LYS A 88 6.30 -23.36 2.47
N LEU A 89 5.02 -23.48 2.10
CA LEU A 89 4.49 -22.90 0.87
C LEU A 89 4.67 -21.37 0.81
N LEU A 90 4.48 -20.67 1.94
CA LEU A 90 4.71 -19.23 2.03
C LEU A 90 6.19 -18.86 1.87
N VAL A 91 7.09 -19.62 2.50
CA VAL A 91 8.55 -19.45 2.35
C VAL A 91 8.96 -19.60 0.89
N ASP A 92 8.51 -20.66 0.23
CA ASP A 92 8.84 -20.94 -1.17
C ASP A 92 8.39 -19.78 -2.08
N HIS A 93 7.18 -19.25 -1.86
CA HIS A 93 6.69 -18.07 -2.58
C HIS A 93 7.48 -16.80 -2.29
N PHE A 94 7.78 -16.49 -1.02
CA PHE A 94 8.51 -15.28 -0.67
C PHE A 94 9.94 -15.29 -1.20
N ASN A 95 10.63 -16.44 -1.09
CA ASN A 95 11.97 -16.59 -1.66
C ASN A 95 11.94 -16.51 -3.18
N CYS A 96 10.94 -17.08 -3.85
CA CYS A 96 10.77 -16.91 -5.30
C CYS A 96 10.62 -15.42 -5.70
N TYR A 97 9.87 -14.61 -4.94
CA TYR A 97 9.77 -13.16 -5.21
C TYR A 97 11.10 -12.43 -4.97
N LEU A 98 11.86 -12.82 -3.94
CA LEU A 98 13.18 -12.25 -3.67
C LEU A 98 14.19 -12.60 -4.77
N GLU A 99 14.21 -13.86 -5.21
CA GLU A 99 15.11 -14.34 -6.26
C GLU A 99 14.81 -13.73 -7.63
N THR A 100 13.53 -13.61 -7.98
CA THR A 100 13.09 -13.05 -9.27
C THR A 100 13.07 -11.53 -9.27
N GLY A 101 13.24 -10.87 -8.12
CA GLY A 101 13.05 -9.43 -7.96
C GLY A 101 11.63 -8.95 -8.36
N THR A 102 10.65 -9.86 -8.42
CA THR A 102 9.32 -9.56 -8.95
C THR A 102 8.36 -9.16 -7.83
N ILE A 103 7.91 -7.92 -7.87
CA ILE A 103 6.86 -7.42 -6.96
C ILE A 103 5.48 -7.84 -7.50
N PRO A 104 4.68 -8.59 -6.72
CA PRO A 104 3.32 -8.96 -7.11
C PRO A 104 2.48 -7.75 -7.48
N ASN A 105 1.72 -7.85 -8.57
CA ASN A 105 0.89 -6.73 -9.03
C ASN A 105 -0.11 -6.27 -7.96
N GLN A 106 -0.61 -7.19 -7.15
CA GLN A 106 -1.52 -6.86 -6.04
C GLN A 106 -0.88 -5.92 -5.01
N TRP A 107 0.44 -6.00 -4.79
CA TRP A 107 1.16 -5.11 -3.87
C TRP A 107 1.32 -3.70 -4.44
N LYS A 108 1.25 -3.56 -5.77
CA LYS A 108 1.29 -2.28 -6.48
C LYS A 108 -0.06 -1.57 -6.47
N CYS A 109 -1.11 -2.23 -6.00
CA CYS A 109 -2.48 -1.73 -6.05
C CYS A 109 -3.03 -1.45 -4.65
N SER A 110 -3.17 -0.17 -4.33
CA SER A 110 -3.79 0.29 -3.10
C SER A 110 -4.91 1.29 -3.35
N LYS A 111 -5.83 1.38 -2.39
CA LYS A 111 -6.83 2.44 -2.31
C LYS A 111 -6.30 3.49 -1.35
N THR A 112 -6.24 4.73 -1.80
CA THR A 112 -5.92 5.87 -0.94
C THR A 112 -7.20 6.38 -0.29
N LEU A 113 -7.24 6.35 1.03
CA LEU A 113 -8.30 6.95 1.85
C LEU A 113 -7.79 8.28 2.41
N LEU A 114 -8.59 9.33 2.30
CA LEU A 114 -8.28 10.61 2.91
C LEU A 114 -8.97 10.73 4.25
N ILE A 115 -8.20 11.00 5.30
CA ILE A 115 -8.70 11.24 6.65
C ILE A 115 -8.51 12.73 6.96
N SER A 116 -9.62 13.42 7.25
CA SER A 116 -9.60 14.84 7.63
C SER A 116 -8.95 15.00 9.01
N LYS A 117 -7.95 15.87 9.08
CA LYS A 117 -7.45 16.42 10.34
C LYS A 117 -8.37 17.52 10.83
N LYS A 118 -8.07 18.03 12.04
CA LYS A 118 -8.70 19.22 12.60
C LYS A 118 -8.26 20.44 11.78
N GLY A 119 -9.22 21.25 11.33
CA GLY A 119 -8.95 22.41 10.47
C GLY A 119 -10.10 22.68 9.50
N ASP A 120 -9.81 23.46 8.46
CA ASP A 120 -10.73 23.68 7.35
C ASP A 120 -10.88 22.39 6.53
N LYS A 121 -12.11 21.90 6.38
CA LYS A 121 -12.43 20.69 5.61
C LYS A 121 -12.41 20.93 4.11
N GLU A 122 -12.35 22.19 3.68
CA GLU A 122 -12.24 22.53 2.26
C GLU A 122 -10.79 22.58 1.79
N ASP A 123 -9.83 22.57 2.70
CA ASP A 123 -8.41 22.59 2.38
C ASP A 123 -7.83 21.17 2.31
N ILE A 124 -7.32 20.80 1.14
CA ILE A 124 -6.67 19.50 0.89
C ILE A 124 -5.44 19.29 1.78
N GLY A 125 -4.76 20.37 2.22
CA GLY A 125 -3.64 20.31 3.15
C GLY A 125 -4.00 19.77 4.53
N ASN A 126 -5.29 19.85 4.91
CA ASN A 126 -5.81 19.29 6.16
C ASN A 126 -6.20 17.81 6.04
N TYR A 127 -5.93 17.14 4.92
CA TYR A 127 -6.16 15.71 4.77
C TYR A 127 -4.86 14.91 4.83
N GLN A 128 -4.93 13.75 5.48
CA GLN A 128 -3.85 12.77 5.47
C GLN A 128 -4.24 11.57 4.61
N SER A 129 -3.34 11.18 3.71
CA SER A 129 -3.50 9.98 2.89
C SER A 129 -3.15 8.74 3.69
N HIS A 130 -4.07 7.78 3.70
CA HIS A 130 -3.88 6.43 4.22
C HIS A 130 -3.97 5.43 3.07
N CYS A 131 -2.90 4.68 2.87
CA CYS A 131 -2.82 3.65 1.86
C CYS A 131 -3.40 2.33 2.42
N CYS A 132 -4.46 1.82 1.80
CA CYS A 132 -5.06 0.54 2.15
C CYS A 132 -4.92 -0.46 0.99
N PRO A 133 -4.49 -1.71 1.23
CA PRO A 133 -4.44 -2.73 0.18
C PRO A 133 -5.81 -2.90 -0.50
N SER A 134 -5.83 -2.90 -1.83
CA SER A 134 -7.08 -2.93 -2.61
C SER A 134 -7.71 -4.35 -2.68
N ARG A 135 -9.04 -4.40 -2.85
CA ARG A 135 -9.85 -5.64 -2.97
C ARG A 135 -9.95 -6.21 -4.39
N THR A 136 -9.48 -5.49 -5.41
CA THR A 136 -9.75 -5.79 -6.82
C THR A 136 -8.47 -5.67 -7.64
N ASN A 137 -8.26 -6.59 -8.59
CA ASN A 137 -7.24 -6.42 -9.63
C ASN A 137 -7.46 -5.07 -10.31
N CYS A 138 -6.47 -4.18 -10.25
CA CYS A 138 -6.48 -2.99 -11.09
C CYS A 138 -6.34 -3.47 -12.54
N SER A 139 -7.42 -3.40 -13.32
CA SER A 139 -7.24 -3.27 -14.77
C SER A 139 -6.44 -1.99 -14.96
N ARG A 140 -5.23 -2.09 -15.51
CA ARG A 140 -4.49 -0.92 -16.01
C ARG A 140 -5.47 -0.12 -16.86
N ARG A 141 -5.91 1.05 -16.38
CA ARG A 141 -6.24 2.12 -17.29
C ARG A 141 -4.89 2.77 -17.58
N SER A 142 -4.28 2.29 -18.65
CA SER A 142 -3.10 2.93 -19.24
C SER A 142 -3.41 4.41 -19.40
N TYR A 143 -2.53 5.25 -18.87
CA TYR A 143 -2.30 6.60 -19.36
C TYR A 143 -0.86 6.63 -19.86
#